data_AF-X1GG89-F1
#
_entry.id   AF-X1GG89-F1
#
_cell.length_a   1.000
_cell.length_b   1.000
_cell.length_c   1.000
_cell.angle_alpha   90.00
_cell.angle_beta   90.00
_cell.angle_gamma   90.00
#
_symmetry.space_group_name_H-M   'P 1'
#
loop_
_entity.id
_entity.type
_entity.pdbx_description
1 polymer ?
#
loop_
_entity_poly.entity_id
_entity_poly.type
_entity_poly.pdbx_seq_one_letter_code
_entity_poly.pdbx_strand_id
1 'polypeptide(L)'
;VTTEETIAYQKRELGKELLLLQKHLKQGCRIPPITGEPCDCCSPKHTVTIEALALETYGITGDPIYQELAKWAEEIERKTTIPEIESGRHNYGGDAVKARGYRKKLLGSESLGALLSSS
;
A
#
# COMPACT_ATOMS: atom_id res chain seq x y z
N VAL A 1 23.82 -9.39 4.66
CA VAL A 1 22.53 -8.77 4.94
C VAL A 1 22.51 -8.41 6.42
N THR A 2 22.64 -7.14 6.73
CA THR A 2 22.49 -6.60 8.08
C THR A 2 21.01 -6.30 8.38
N THR A 3 20.68 -6.13 9.65
CA THR A 3 19.34 -5.67 10.07
C THR A 3 18.93 -4.37 9.37
N GLU A 4 19.88 -3.44 9.21
CA GLU A 4 19.67 -2.15 8.55
C GLU A 4 19.40 -2.32 7.04
N GLU A 5 20.16 -3.20 6.37
CA GLU A 5 19.93 -3.53 4.95
C GLU A 5 18.54 -4.17 4.73
N THR A 6 18.10 -5.04 5.66
CA THR A 6 16.76 -5.64 5.63
C THR A 6 15.67 -4.58 5.80
N ILE A 7 15.80 -3.69 6.79
CA ILE A 7 14.82 -2.62 7.03
C ILE A 7 14.74 -1.68 5.82
N ALA A 8 15.88 -1.30 5.25
CA ALA A 8 15.94 -0.44 4.07
C ALA A 8 15.27 -1.11 2.86
N TYR A 9 15.49 -2.41 2.66
CA TYR A 9 14.81 -3.20 1.64
C TYR A 9 13.29 -3.22 1.85
N GLN A 10 12.82 -3.58 3.05
CA GLN A 10 11.38 -3.64 3.36
C GLN A 10 10.70 -2.28 3.18
N LYS A 11 11.33 -1.18 3.62
CA LYS A 11 10.83 0.18 3.40
C LYS A 11 10.62 0.49 1.92
N ARG A 12 11.54 0.08 1.05
CA ARG A 12 11.42 0.31 -0.40
C ARG A 12 10.33 -0.53 -1.02
N GLU A 13 10.23 -1.81 -0.67
CA GLU A 13 9.17 -2.69 -1.18
C GLU A 13 7.79 -2.20 -0.73
N LEU A 14 7.63 -1.81 0.55
CA LEU A 14 6.43 -1.13 1.04
C LEU A 14 6.12 0.13 0.22
N GLY A 15 7.13 0.95 -0.06
CA GLY A 15 6.98 2.14 -0.89
C GLY A 15 6.48 1.86 -2.30
N LYS A 16 6.95 0.77 -2.94
CA LYS A 16 6.54 0.35 -4.28
C LYS A 16 5.10 -0.16 -4.27
N GLU A 17 4.76 -1.03 -3.33
CA GLU A 17 3.40 -1.57 -3.19
C GLU A 17 2.40 -0.47 -2.88
N LEU A 18 2.74 0.49 -2.02
CA LEU A 18 1.91 1.66 -1.75
C LEU A 18 1.68 2.53 -2.99
N LEU A 19 2.69 2.68 -3.86
CA LEU A 19 2.54 3.40 -5.12
C LEU A 19 1.62 2.67 -6.09
N LEU A 20 1.70 1.34 -6.17
CA LEU A 20 0.82 0.52 -7.01
C LEU A 20 -0.62 0.54 -6.50
N LEU A 21 -0.81 0.31 -5.20
CA LEU A 21 -2.13 0.40 -4.56
C LEU A 21 -2.73 1.80 -4.73
N GLN A 22 -1.95 2.86 -4.56
CA GLN A 22 -2.39 4.23 -4.82
C GLN A 22 -2.94 4.40 -6.25
N LYS A 23 -2.26 3.84 -7.26
CA LYS A 23 -2.71 3.93 -8.65
C LYS A 23 -4.01 3.16 -8.87
N HIS A 24 -4.11 1.94 -8.35
CA HIS A 24 -5.33 1.13 -8.50
C HIS A 24 -6.51 1.73 -7.75
N LEU A 25 -6.31 2.29 -6.54
CA LEU A 25 -7.34 3.02 -5.80
C LEU A 25 -7.85 4.24 -6.60
N LYS A 26 -6.97 5.00 -7.26
CA LYS A 26 -7.37 6.12 -8.15
C LYS A 26 -8.19 5.65 -9.36
N GLN A 27 -7.99 4.42 -9.79
CA GLN A 27 -8.74 3.81 -10.90
C GLN A 27 -10.05 3.14 -10.42
N GLY A 28 -10.32 3.18 -9.11
CA GLY A 28 -11.47 2.53 -8.50
C GLY A 28 -11.36 1.01 -8.41
N CYS A 29 -10.13 0.47 -8.44
CA CYS A 29 -9.85 -0.97 -8.45
C CYS A 29 -10.54 -1.69 -9.62
N ARG A 30 -10.53 -1.07 -10.81
CA ARG A 30 -11.18 -1.56 -12.04
C ARG A 30 -10.24 -1.56 -13.23
N ILE A 31 -10.48 -2.48 -14.16
CA ILE A 31 -9.77 -2.57 -15.45
C ILE A 31 -10.78 -2.74 -16.60
N PRO A 32 -10.86 -1.81 -17.58
CA PRO A 32 -10.25 -0.48 -17.59
C PRO A 32 -10.77 0.42 -16.43
N PRO A 33 -10.05 1.51 -16.09
CA PRO A 33 -10.48 2.41 -15.02
C PRO A 33 -11.90 2.95 -15.26
N ILE A 34 -12.67 3.15 -14.18
CA ILE A 34 -13.98 3.82 -14.16
C ILE A 34 -15.13 3.03 -14.81
N THR A 35 -14.92 2.37 -15.94
CA THR A 35 -15.97 1.65 -16.70
C THR A 35 -15.75 0.14 -16.78
N GLY A 36 -14.62 -0.35 -16.30
CA GLY A 36 -14.26 -1.75 -16.37
C GLY A 36 -14.70 -2.60 -15.21
N GLU A 37 -14.35 -3.88 -15.29
CA GLU A 37 -14.67 -4.86 -14.26
C GLU A 37 -13.82 -4.63 -13.01
N PRO A 38 -14.36 -4.90 -11.81
CA PRO A 38 -13.57 -4.95 -10.59
C PRO A 38 -12.38 -5.90 -10.75
N CYS A 39 -11.21 -5.51 -10.25
CA CYS A 39 -10.04 -6.38 -10.23
C CYS A 39 -9.57 -6.68 -8.81
N ASP A 40 -8.92 -7.83 -8.66
CA ASP A 40 -8.36 -8.34 -7.40
C ASP A 40 -6.94 -7.79 -7.09
N CYS A 41 -6.49 -6.79 -7.86
CA CYS A 41 -5.17 -6.20 -7.65
C CYS A 41 -5.13 -5.41 -6.34
N CYS A 42 -6.18 -4.65 -6.01
CA CYS A 42 -6.27 -3.93 -4.74
C CYS A 42 -6.33 -4.90 -3.54
N SER A 43 -7.17 -5.94 -3.65
CA SER A 43 -7.36 -6.98 -2.65
C SER A 43 -7.57 -8.34 -3.33
N PRO A 44 -6.86 -9.39 -2.90
CA PRO A 44 -5.95 -9.43 -1.75
C PRO A 44 -4.51 -9.00 -2.06
N LYS A 45 -4.13 -8.82 -3.34
CA LYS A 45 -2.71 -8.79 -3.73
C LYS A 45 -1.88 -7.72 -3.01
N HIS A 46 -2.20 -6.44 -3.19
CA HIS A 46 -1.42 -5.36 -2.59
C HIS A 46 -1.61 -5.29 -1.07
N THR A 47 -2.82 -5.48 -0.57
CA THR A 47 -3.12 -5.39 0.87
C THR A 47 -2.36 -6.44 1.67
N VAL A 48 -2.37 -7.70 1.23
CA VAL A 48 -1.61 -8.78 1.89
C VAL A 48 -0.11 -8.52 1.85
N THR A 49 0.41 -8.03 0.71
CA THR A 49 1.85 -7.75 0.59
C THR A 49 2.28 -6.61 1.53
N ILE A 50 1.49 -5.54 1.59
CA ILE A 50 1.73 -4.40 2.49
C ILE A 50 1.64 -4.84 3.95
N GLU A 51 0.63 -5.62 4.30
CA GLU A 51 0.43 -6.12 5.67
C GLU A 51 1.61 -6.98 6.11
N ALA A 52 2.01 -7.96 5.30
CA ALA A 52 3.12 -8.86 5.61
C ALA A 52 4.43 -8.08 5.81
N LEU A 53 4.80 -7.23 4.85
CA LEU A 53 6.02 -6.42 4.94
C LEU A 53 5.99 -5.48 6.14
N ALA A 54 4.83 -4.87 6.44
CA ALA A 54 4.68 -4.00 7.59
C ALA A 54 4.84 -4.76 8.91
N LEU A 55 4.18 -5.90 9.09
CA LEU A 55 4.29 -6.69 10.33
C LEU A 55 5.70 -7.24 10.54
N GLU A 56 6.36 -7.69 9.48
CA GLU A 56 7.77 -8.09 9.55
C GLU A 56 8.67 -6.92 9.96
N THR A 57 8.51 -5.75 9.32
CA THR A 57 9.33 -4.57 9.64
C THR A 57 9.08 -4.08 11.06
N TYR A 58 7.84 -4.15 11.54
CA TYR A 58 7.48 -3.86 12.93
C TYR A 58 8.21 -4.78 13.90
N GLY A 59 8.26 -6.09 13.62
CA GLY A 59 8.97 -7.05 14.45
C GLY A 59 10.47 -6.75 14.61
N ILE A 60 11.07 -6.10 13.61
CA ILE A 60 12.50 -5.71 13.65
C ILE A 60 12.70 -4.35 14.32
N THR A 61 11.85 -3.36 14.02
CA THR A 61 12.07 -1.96 14.37
C THR A 61 11.33 -1.50 15.63
N GLY A 62 10.20 -2.13 15.96
CA GLY A 62 9.25 -1.66 16.96
C GLY A 62 8.54 -0.36 16.60
N ASP A 63 8.73 0.20 15.40
CA ASP A 63 8.16 1.50 15.01
C ASP A 63 6.65 1.36 14.74
N PRO A 64 5.78 2.07 15.50
CA PRO A 64 4.34 1.91 15.41
C PRO A 64 3.75 2.25 14.03
N ILE A 65 4.46 3.01 13.18
CA ILE A 65 3.97 3.33 11.83
C ILE A 65 3.67 2.07 11.01
N TYR A 66 4.44 1.00 11.19
CA TYR A 66 4.23 -0.24 10.46
C TYR A 66 3.00 -0.99 10.97
N GLN A 67 2.75 -0.98 12.28
CA GLN A 67 1.52 -1.55 12.82
C GLN A 67 0.28 -0.75 12.36
N GLU A 68 0.37 0.57 12.30
CA GLU A 68 -0.68 1.42 11.71
C GLU A 68 -0.91 1.09 10.24
N LEU A 69 0.17 0.85 9.49
CA LEU A 69 0.10 0.54 8.07
C LEU A 69 -0.55 -0.82 7.81
N ALA A 70 -0.21 -1.85 8.60
CA ALA A 70 -0.82 -3.17 8.53
C ALA A 70 -2.33 -3.10 8.77
N LYS A 71 -2.76 -2.40 9.84
CA LYS A 71 -4.19 -2.18 10.13
C LYS A 71 -4.90 -1.46 8.98
N TRP A 72 -4.25 -0.45 8.39
CA TRP A 72 -4.85 0.25 7.25
C TRP A 72 -4.94 -0.64 6.00
N ALA A 73 -3.96 -1.51 5.74
CA ALA A 73 -4.03 -2.46 4.64
C ALA A 73 -5.22 -3.42 4.80
N GLU A 74 -5.45 -3.93 6.02
CA GLU A 74 -6.60 -4.76 6.38
C GLU A 74 -7.94 -4.02 6.17
N GLU A 75 -8.01 -2.72 6.49
CA GLU A 75 -9.18 -1.89 6.20
C GLU A 75 -9.44 -1.74 4.70
N ILE A 76 -8.38 -1.53 3.90
CA ILE A 76 -8.50 -1.43 2.44
C ILE A 76 -8.94 -2.77 1.85
N GLU A 77 -8.44 -3.89 2.37
CA GLU A 77 -8.83 -5.22 1.91
C GLU A 77 -10.34 -5.42 1.98
N ARG A 78 -10.93 -5.09 3.14
CA ARG A 78 -12.38 -5.14 3.35
C ARG A 78 -13.17 -4.23 2.41
N LYS A 79 -12.63 -3.06 2.06
CA LYS A 79 -13.29 -2.09 1.17
C LYS A 79 -13.15 -2.40 -0.32
N THR A 80 -12.22 -3.29 -0.69
CA THR A 80 -11.84 -3.53 -2.08
C THR A 80 -12.07 -4.96 -2.52
N THR A 81 -12.94 -5.69 -1.82
CA THR A 81 -13.51 -6.93 -2.37
C THR A 81 -14.37 -6.61 -3.60
N ILE A 82 -14.56 -7.57 -4.50
CA ILE A 82 -15.37 -7.38 -5.72
C ILE A 82 -16.78 -6.82 -5.40
N PRO A 83 -17.57 -7.39 -4.45
CA PRO A 83 -18.89 -6.85 -4.12
C PRO A 83 -18.85 -5.39 -3.62
N GLU A 84 -17.80 -5.03 -2.89
CA GLU A 84 -17.63 -3.68 -2.35
C GLU A 84 -17.29 -2.66 -3.45
N ILE A 85 -16.44 -3.06 -4.39
CA ILE A 85 -16.12 -2.25 -5.58
C ILE A 85 -17.36 -2.05 -6.46
N GLU A 86 -18.20 -3.09 -6.59
CA GLU A 86 -19.47 -3.02 -7.34
C GLU A 86 -20.51 -2.14 -6.66
N SER A 87 -20.54 -2.11 -5.33
CA SER A 87 -21.48 -1.28 -4.58
C SER A 87 -21.28 0.24 -4.78
N GLY A 88 -20.07 0.66 -5.18
CA GLY A 88 -19.73 2.07 -5.40
C GLY A 88 -19.76 2.95 -4.14
N ARG A 89 -19.86 2.36 -2.95
CA ARG A 89 -20.10 3.11 -1.68
C ARG A 89 -18.85 3.72 -1.03
N HIS A 90 -17.66 3.40 -1.54
CA HIS A 90 -16.38 3.80 -0.94
C HIS A 90 -15.70 4.94 -1.70
N ASN A 91 -15.05 5.82 -0.95
CA ASN A 91 -14.21 6.88 -1.51
C ASN A 91 -12.75 6.44 -1.64
N TYR A 92 -12.43 5.76 -2.74
CA TYR A 92 -11.05 5.33 -3.01
C TYR A 92 -10.08 6.49 -3.31
N GLY A 93 -10.60 7.66 -3.68
CA GLY A 93 -9.77 8.87 -3.85
C GLY A 93 -9.11 9.31 -2.54
N GLY A 94 -9.85 9.27 -1.43
CA GLY A 94 -9.31 9.53 -0.10
C GLY A 94 -8.27 8.50 0.33
N ASP A 95 -8.55 7.22 0.09
CA ASP A 95 -7.62 6.13 0.39
C ASP A 95 -6.32 6.23 -0.44
N ALA A 96 -6.40 6.66 -1.71
CA ALA A 96 -5.23 6.92 -2.53
C ALA A 96 -4.35 8.07 -2.01
N VAL A 97 -4.94 9.11 -1.41
CA VAL A 97 -4.19 10.17 -0.74
C VAL A 97 -3.50 9.64 0.51
N LYS A 98 -4.17 8.78 1.27
CA LYS A 98 -3.59 8.14 2.47
C LYS A 98 -2.41 7.22 2.11
N ALA A 99 -2.51 6.44 1.03
CA ALA A 99 -1.41 5.64 0.49
C ALA A 99 -0.15 6.49 0.19
N ARG A 100 -0.35 7.65 -0.48
CA ARG A 100 0.73 8.63 -0.73
C ARG A 100 1.33 9.17 0.57
N GLY A 101 0.49 9.44 1.57
CA GLY A 101 0.91 9.89 2.90
C GLY A 101 1.84 8.90 3.60
N TYR A 102 1.47 7.61 3.62
CA TYR A 102 2.34 6.57 4.17
C TYR A 102 3.66 6.47 3.42
N ARG A 103 3.64 6.50 2.08
CA ARG A 103 4.87 6.46 1.28
C ARG A 103 5.82 7.60 1.63
N LYS A 104 5.30 8.82 1.78
CA LYS A 104 6.09 9.99 2.20
C LYS A 104 6.67 9.81 3.60
N LYS A 105 5.89 9.29 4.56
CA LYS A 105 6.36 9.03 5.93
C LYS A 105 7.49 7.98 5.96
N LEU A 106 7.34 6.90 5.21
CA LEU A 106 8.31 5.79 5.20
C LEU A 106 9.63 6.14 4.50
N LEU A 107 9.54 6.83 3.36
CA LEU A 107 10.68 7.12 2.48
C LEU A 107 11.28 8.51 2.68
N GLY A 108 10.63 9.37 3.49
CA GLY A 108 10.99 10.78 3.65
C GLY A 108 10.71 11.66 2.41
N SER A 109 10.26 11.06 1.31
CA SER A 109 10.02 11.75 0.04
C SER A 109 8.95 11.04 -0.78
N GLU A 110 8.41 11.76 -1.76
CA GLU A 110 7.50 11.22 -2.77
C GLU A 110 8.17 10.97 -4.12
N SER A 111 9.46 11.33 -4.27
CA SER A 111 10.19 11.15 -5.51
C SER A 111 10.35 9.66 -5.86
N LEU A 112 10.33 9.35 -7.16
CA LEU A 112 10.64 8.00 -7.64
C LEU A 112 12.07 7.59 -7.26
N GLY A 113 13.00 8.54 -7.15
CA GLY A 113 14.37 8.30 -6.70
C GLY A 113 14.43 7.64 -5.31
N ALA A 114 13.50 7.95 -4.40
CA ALA A 114 13.44 7.32 -3.09
C ALA A 114 13.05 5.82 -3.13
N LEU A 115 12.43 5.37 -4.23
CA LEU A 115 12.10 3.95 -4.45
C LEU A 115 13.25 3.17 -5.09
N LEU A 116 14.17 3.88 -5.74
CA LEU A 116 15.28 3.32 -6.52
C LEU A 116 16.64 3.47 -5.82
N SER A 117 16.72 4.29 -4.78
CA SER A 117 17.95 4.52 -4.02
C SER A 117 18.32 3.28 -3.20
N SER A 118 19.56 2.83 -3.38
CA SER A 118 20.18 1.70 -2.67
C SER A 118 20.78 2.10 -1.32
N SER A 119 20.58 3.34 -0.89
CA SER A 119 21.22 3.94 0.29
C SER A 119 20.46 3.66 1.59
#